data_AF-A0A949Y617-F1
#
_entry.id   AF-A0A949Y617-F1
#
_cell.length_a   1.000
_cell.length_b   1.000
_cell.length_c   1.000
_cell.angle_alpha   90.00
_cell.angle_beta   90.00
_cell.angle_gamma   90.00
#
_symmetry.space_group_name_H-M   'P 1'
#
loop_
_entity.id
_entity.type
_entity.pdbx_description
1 polymer ?
#
loop_
_entity_poly.entity_id
_entity_poly.type
_entity_poly.pdbx_seq_one_letter_code
_entity_poly.pdbx_strand_id
1 'polypeptide(L)'
;LFKQGRIGMILTGPRLRGQIKTDAPNLNYGIAPIPAGTTKATYAVTDSMMLFRSSQQKTIAWQFLSEAAFRPKWRIEFTTKEGFLPVTKVEAEQPQFTNDPQLKAFTDMLPYAHFAPLIPNWEQIADTTIGALQKVYTGEAKPEAALKEAARSIDSILQQQ
;
A
#
# COMPACT_ATOMS: atom_id res chain seq x y z
N LEU A 1 19.27 -2.30 -3.26
CA LEU A 1 19.28 -3.68 -3.83
C LEU A 1 18.73 -3.71 -5.26
N PHE A 2 17.42 -3.61 -5.49
CA PHE A 2 16.83 -3.75 -6.84
C PHE A 2 17.35 -2.70 -7.84
N LYS A 3 17.29 -1.40 -7.49
CA LYS A 3 17.84 -0.30 -8.31
C LYS A 3 19.33 -0.44 -8.65
N GLN A 4 20.07 -1.22 -7.86
CA GLN A 4 21.51 -1.46 -8.04
C GLN A 4 21.79 -2.78 -8.79
N GLY A 5 20.75 -3.47 -9.29
CA GLY A 5 20.89 -4.76 -9.97
C GLY A 5 21.29 -5.93 -9.05
N ARG A 6 21.21 -5.78 -7.73
CA ARG A 6 21.63 -6.82 -6.77
C ARG A 6 20.58 -7.91 -6.50
N ILE A 7 19.32 -7.65 -6.85
CA ILE A 7 18.22 -8.62 -6.78
C ILE A 7 17.39 -8.50 -8.06
N GLY A 8 16.89 -9.64 -8.58
CA GLY A 8 16.16 -9.69 -9.85
C GLY A 8 14.66 -9.40 -9.74
N MET A 9 14.06 -9.54 -8.55
CA MET A 9 12.64 -9.31 -8.32
C MET A 9 12.40 -8.71 -6.93
N ILE A 10 11.33 -7.92 -6.79
CA ILE A 10 10.86 -7.36 -5.52
C ILE A 10 9.33 -7.24 -5.56
N LEU A 11 8.66 -7.52 -4.43
CA LEU A 11 7.25 -7.19 -4.23
C LEU A 11 7.16 -5.75 -3.72
N THR A 12 6.46 -4.88 -4.44
CA THR A 12 6.42 -3.44 -4.14
C THR A 12 5.19 -2.75 -4.75
N GLY A 13 4.97 -1.50 -4.36
CA GLY A 13 3.88 -0.66 -4.86
C GLY A 13 4.29 0.28 -6.00
N PRO A 14 3.32 1.00 -6.58
CA PRO A 14 3.52 1.82 -7.79
C PRO A 14 4.51 2.97 -7.59
N ARG A 15 4.68 3.46 -6.35
CA ARG A 15 5.63 4.53 -5.99
C ARG A 15 7.06 4.25 -6.46
N LEU A 16 7.51 2.99 -6.45
CA LEU A 16 8.88 2.64 -6.83
C LEU A 16 9.18 3.03 -8.29
N ARG A 17 8.17 3.09 -9.17
CA ARG A 17 8.33 3.51 -10.57
C ARG A 17 8.91 4.92 -10.69
N GLY A 18 8.37 5.86 -9.91
CA GLY A 18 8.86 7.24 -9.87
C GLY A 18 10.29 7.31 -9.36
N GLN A 19 10.60 6.53 -8.32
CA GLN A 19 11.96 6.45 -7.77
C GLN A 19 12.97 5.83 -8.75
N ILE A 20 12.57 4.82 -9.53
CA ILE A 20 13.45 4.24 -10.57
C ILE A 20 13.71 5.26 -11.67
N LYS A 21 12.67 5.99 -12.13
CA LYS A 21 12.81 7.03 -13.16
C LYS A 21 13.83 8.10 -12.76
N THR A 22 13.88 8.47 -11.48
CA THR A 22 14.83 9.47 -10.96
C THR A 22 16.21 8.87 -10.69
N ASP A 23 16.27 7.76 -9.95
CA ASP A 23 17.53 7.30 -9.35
C ASP A 23 18.25 6.24 -10.20
N ALA A 24 17.55 5.57 -11.10
CA ALA A 24 18.08 4.49 -11.94
C ALA A 24 17.41 4.48 -13.34
N PRO A 25 17.49 5.58 -14.11
CA PRO A 25 16.73 5.75 -15.36
C PRO A 25 17.07 4.72 -16.45
N ASN A 26 18.27 4.11 -16.38
CA ASN A 26 18.73 3.11 -17.33
C ASN A 26 18.40 1.67 -16.89
N LEU A 27 17.71 1.48 -15.75
CA LEU A 27 17.33 0.16 -15.29
C LEU A 27 16.28 -0.45 -16.23
N ASN A 28 16.59 -1.58 -16.83
CA ASN A 28 15.62 -2.36 -17.58
C ASN A 28 14.78 -3.21 -16.61
N TYR A 29 13.50 -2.86 -16.44
CA TYR A 29 12.60 -3.58 -15.54
C TYR A 29 11.19 -3.73 -16.14
N GLY A 30 10.49 -4.75 -15.66
CA GLY A 30 9.07 -4.97 -15.93
C GLY A 30 8.25 -4.98 -14.64
N ILE A 31 6.94 -4.91 -14.77
CA ILE A 31 5.97 -5.05 -13.67
C ILE A 31 5.05 -6.21 -14.04
N ALA A 32 4.86 -7.13 -13.11
CA ALA A 32 4.00 -8.29 -13.27
C ALA A 32 3.13 -8.48 -12.02
N PRO A 33 1.98 -9.17 -12.14
CA PRO A 33 1.20 -9.55 -10.98
C PRO A 33 1.99 -10.40 -9.98
N ILE A 34 1.59 -10.35 -8.71
CA ILE A 34 2.15 -11.24 -7.68
C ILE A 34 1.89 -12.70 -8.11
N PRO A 35 2.92 -13.58 -8.16
CA PRO A 35 2.73 -14.99 -8.47
C PRO A 35 1.76 -15.64 -7.49
N ALA A 36 0.75 -16.34 -8.01
CA ALA A 36 -0.22 -17.04 -7.19
C ALA A 36 0.22 -18.49 -6.95
N GLY A 37 0.18 -18.93 -5.68
CA GLY A 37 0.31 -20.34 -5.32
C GLY A 37 -1.04 -21.06 -5.37
N THR A 38 -2.02 -20.52 -4.64
CA THR A 38 -3.39 -21.07 -4.54
C THR A 38 -4.42 -20.08 -5.07
N THR A 39 -4.46 -18.88 -4.48
CA THR A 39 -5.39 -17.81 -4.82
C THR A 39 -4.62 -16.56 -5.21
N LYS A 40 -5.12 -15.82 -6.19
CA LYS A 40 -4.62 -14.47 -6.50
C LYS A 40 -5.02 -13.54 -5.37
N ALA A 41 -4.04 -12.89 -4.75
CA ALA A 41 -4.27 -11.89 -3.73
C ALA A 41 -3.21 -10.80 -3.83
N THR A 42 -3.60 -9.57 -3.59
CA THR A 42 -2.67 -8.47 -3.35
C THR A 42 -3.15 -7.66 -2.14
N TYR A 43 -2.21 -7.06 -1.42
CA TYR A 43 -2.53 -6.20 -0.30
C TYR A 43 -2.72 -4.76 -0.79
N ALA A 44 -3.88 -4.17 -0.50
CA ALA A 44 -4.17 -2.78 -0.77
C ALA A 44 -4.17 -1.96 0.51
N VAL A 45 -3.62 -0.76 0.42
CA VAL A 45 -3.62 0.24 1.48
C VAL A 45 -4.18 1.55 0.93
N THR A 46 -4.77 2.34 1.82
CA THR A 46 -5.24 3.70 1.51
C THR A 46 -4.67 4.67 2.52
N ASP A 47 -4.11 5.76 2.03
CA ASP A 47 -3.75 6.89 2.88
C ASP A 47 -4.93 7.86 2.96
N SER A 48 -5.29 8.25 4.18
CA SER A 48 -6.42 9.15 4.42
C SER A 48 -5.95 10.44 5.09
N MET A 49 -6.46 11.58 4.63
CA MET A 49 -6.31 12.86 5.32
C MET A 49 -7.53 13.10 6.20
N MET A 50 -7.31 13.40 7.48
CA MET A 50 -8.38 13.53 8.47
C MET A 50 -8.34 14.88 9.19
N LEU A 51 -9.52 15.42 9.50
CA LEU A 51 -9.67 16.60 10.35
C LEU A 51 -10.04 16.15 11.77
N PHE A 52 -9.17 16.43 12.74
CA PHE A 52 -9.45 16.10 14.14
C PHE A 52 -10.63 16.90 14.70
N ARG A 53 -11.52 16.20 15.40
CA ARG A 53 -12.68 16.80 16.08
C ARG A 53 -12.28 17.89 17.09
N SER A 54 -11.12 17.75 17.73
CA SER A 54 -10.59 18.68 18.72
C SER A 54 -9.91 19.92 18.12
N SER A 55 -9.70 19.97 16.79
CA SER A 55 -9.01 21.09 16.15
C SER A 55 -9.72 22.41 16.42
N GLN A 56 -8.96 23.43 16.78
CA GLN A 56 -9.43 24.82 16.89
C GLN A 56 -9.42 25.55 15.55
N GLN A 57 -8.82 24.94 14.51
CA GLN A 57 -8.61 25.53 13.18
C GLN A 57 -9.41 24.79 12.10
N LYS A 58 -10.65 24.41 12.41
CA LYS A 58 -11.48 23.56 11.53
C LYS A 58 -11.79 24.21 10.18
N THR A 59 -12.08 25.51 10.16
CA THR A 59 -12.44 26.22 8.94
C THR A 59 -11.30 26.20 7.93
N ILE A 60 -10.10 26.63 8.34
CA ILE A 60 -8.94 26.67 7.43
C ILE A 60 -8.46 25.26 7.05
N ALA A 61 -8.53 24.29 7.97
CA ALA A 61 -8.18 22.91 7.65
C ALA A 61 -9.16 22.29 6.64
N TRP A 62 -10.46 22.58 6.76
CA TRP A 62 -11.45 22.16 5.78
C TRP A 62 -11.25 22.84 4.42
N GLN A 63 -10.95 24.14 4.40
CA GLN A 63 -10.61 24.86 3.17
C GLN A 63 -9.39 24.24 2.50
N PHE A 64 -8.34 23.91 3.26
CA PHE A 64 -7.19 23.21 2.69
C PHE A 64 -7.57 21.87 2.04
N LEU A 65 -8.38 21.04 2.72
CA LEU A 65 -8.81 19.75 2.16
C LEU A 65 -9.66 19.93 0.89
N SER A 66 -10.68 20.79 0.94
CA SER A 66 -11.70 20.92 -0.10
C SER A 66 -11.30 21.85 -1.26
N GLU A 67 -10.46 22.85 -1.00
CA GLU A 67 -10.07 23.90 -1.95
C GLU A 67 -8.61 23.80 -2.41
N ALA A 68 -7.79 22.98 -1.76
CA ALA A 68 -6.42 22.69 -2.22
C ALA A 68 -6.19 21.19 -2.45
N ALA A 69 -6.06 20.40 -1.38
CA ALA A 69 -5.54 19.02 -1.43
C ALA A 69 -6.30 18.10 -2.40
N PHE A 70 -7.63 18.23 -2.46
CA PHE A 70 -8.50 17.41 -3.32
C PHE A 70 -9.09 18.15 -4.53
N ARG A 71 -8.67 19.39 -4.82
CA ARG A 71 -9.04 20.01 -6.10
C ARG A 71 -8.36 19.27 -7.25
N PRO A 72 -9.05 19.04 -8.39
CA PRO A 72 -8.54 18.22 -9.48
C PRO A 72 -7.10 18.54 -9.89
N LYS A 73 -6.79 19.82 -10.14
CA LYS A 73 -5.43 20.28 -10.52
C LYS A 73 -4.36 19.76 -9.55
N TRP A 74 -4.50 20.07 -8.27
CA TRP A 74 -3.50 19.76 -7.25
C TRP A 74 -3.46 18.28 -6.92
N ARG A 75 -4.63 17.63 -6.92
CA ARG A 75 -4.72 16.20 -6.65
C ARG A 75 -4.03 15.39 -7.76
N ILE A 76 -4.35 15.69 -9.02
CA ILE A 76 -3.73 15.08 -10.21
C ILE A 76 -2.21 15.29 -10.20
N GLU A 77 -1.75 16.52 -9.93
CA GLU A 77 -0.33 16.85 -9.88
C GLU A 77 0.41 16.04 -8.81
N PHE A 78 -0.15 15.97 -7.60
CA PHE A 78 0.43 15.17 -6.52
C PHE A 78 0.51 13.69 -6.88
N THR A 79 -0.60 13.09 -7.34
CA THR A 79 -0.65 11.67 -7.66
C THR A 79 0.34 11.31 -8.76
N THR A 80 0.49 12.20 -9.75
CA THR A 80 1.48 12.05 -10.83
C THR A 80 2.91 12.10 -10.29
N LYS A 81 3.22 13.05 -9.40
CA LYS A 81 4.57 13.21 -8.83
C LYS A 81 4.97 12.07 -7.90
N GLU A 82 4.04 11.60 -7.07
CA GLU A 82 4.30 10.47 -6.16
C GLU A 82 4.31 9.12 -6.87
N GLY A 83 3.74 9.04 -8.08
CA GLY A 83 3.58 7.78 -8.80
C GLY A 83 2.56 6.86 -8.12
N PHE A 84 1.52 7.44 -7.53
CA PHE A 84 0.42 6.71 -6.91
C PHE A 84 -0.68 6.33 -7.92
N LEU A 85 -1.59 5.45 -7.49
CA LEU A 85 -2.83 5.20 -8.21
C LEU A 85 -3.79 6.40 -8.02
N PRO A 86 -4.60 6.75 -9.04
CA PRO A 86 -5.63 7.76 -8.89
C PRO A 86 -6.67 7.34 -7.85
N VAL A 87 -7.08 8.27 -6.98
CA VAL A 87 -8.03 8.02 -5.88
C VAL A 87 -9.40 8.65 -6.13
N THR A 88 -9.52 9.50 -7.15
CA THR A 88 -10.79 10.08 -7.62
C THR A 88 -11.09 9.71 -9.07
N LYS A 89 -12.37 9.74 -9.46
CA LYS A 89 -12.80 9.50 -10.85
C LYS A 89 -12.14 10.47 -11.83
N VAL A 90 -12.07 11.74 -11.46
CA VAL A 90 -11.48 12.80 -12.30
C VAL A 90 -10.01 12.53 -12.56
N GLU A 91 -9.25 12.05 -11.57
CA GLU A 91 -7.88 11.59 -11.81
C GLU A 91 -7.87 10.35 -12.71
N ALA A 92 -8.69 9.34 -12.41
CA ALA A 92 -8.67 8.06 -13.13
C ALA A 92 -8.98 8.21 -14.63
N GLU A 93 -9.67 9.27 -15.04
CA GLU A 93 -9.98 9.59 -16.44
C GLU A 93 -8.84 10.30 -17.17
N GLN A 94 -7.81 10.82 -16.48
CA GLN A 94 -6.77 11.59 -17.15
C GLN A 94 -5.86 10.70 -18.02
N PRO A 95 -5.42 11.18 -19.20
CA PRO A 95 -4.58 10.41 -20.13
C PRO A 95 -3.31 9.83 -19.51
N GLN A 96 -2.66 10.54 -18.59
CA GLN A 96 -1.44 10.07 -17.92
C GLN A 96 -1.66 8.88 -16.98
N PHE A 97 -2.90 8.58 -16.59
CA PHE A 97 -3.22 7.40 -15.80
C PHE A 97 -3.87 6.30 -16.66
N THR A 98 -4.71 6.66 -17.63
CA THR A 98 -5.38 5.69 -18.52
C THR A 98 -4.44 5.07 -19.55
N ASN A 99 -3.47 5.83 -20.06
CA ASN A 99 -2.54 5.38 -21.10
C ASN A 99 -1.20 4.89 -20.56
N ASP A 100 -1.04 4.76 -19.24
CA ASP A 100 0.19 4.31 -18.61
C ASP A 100 0.19 2.78 -18.43
N PRO A 101 0.93 2.02 -19.28
CA PRO A 101 0.93 0.56 -19.20
C PRO A 101 1.51 0.03 -17.89
N GLN A 102 2.43 0.77 -17.26
CA GLN A 102 2.98 0.38 -15.97
C GLN A 102 1.97 0.57 -14.85
N LEU A 103 1.15 1.63 -14.90
CA LEU A 103 0.05 1.81 -13.97
C LEU A 103 -1.03 0.75 -14.16
N LYS A 104 -1.33 0.41 -15.42
CA LYS A 104 -2.28 -0.64 -15.78
C LYS A 104 -1.94 -1.98 -15.11
N ALA A 105 -0.66 -2.34 -15.05
CA ALA A 105 -0.22 -3.56 -14.38
C ALA A 105 -0.60 -3.58 -12.87
N PHE A 106 -0.69 -2.43 -12.21
CA PHE A 106 -1.18 -2.34 -10.83
C PHE A 106 -2.70 -2.33 -10.75
N THR A 107 -3.39 -1.58 -11.61
CA THR A 107 -4.85 -1.48 -11.58
C THR A 107 -5.54 -2.78 -11.96
N ASP A 108 -4.92 -3.60 -12.82
CA ASP A 108 -5.37 -4.95 -13.16
C ASP A 108 -5.40 -5.90 -11.94
N MET A 109 -4.68 -5.57 -10.86
CA MET A 109 -4.68 -6.35 -9.62
C MET A 109 -5.76 -5.94 -8.62
N LEU A 110 -6.40 -4.78 -8.80
CA LEU A 110 -7.43 -4.27 -7.89
C LEU A 110 -8.63 -5.21 -7.70
N PRO A 111 -9.12 -5.95 -8.71
CA PRO A 111 -10.25 -6.86 -8.53
C PRO A 111 -10.04 -7.98 -7.50
N TYR A 112 -8.78 -8.29 -7.15
CA TYR A 112 -8.43 -9.28 -6.14
C TYR A 112 -7.54 -8.68 -5.03
N ALA A 113 -7.64 -7.36 -4.83
CA ALA A 113 -6.98 -6.68 -3.74
C ALA A 113 -7.79 -6.82 -2.44
N HIS A 114 -7.08 -7.03 -1.33
CA HIS A 114 -7.64 -7.06 0.01
C HIS A 114 -7.08 -5.89 0.81
N PHE A 115 -7.97 -5.10 1.40
CA PHE A 115 -7.59 -4.00 2.28
C PHE A 115 -7.28 -4.49 3.69
N ALA A 116 -6.51 -3.69 4.43
CA ALA A 116 -6.40 -3.79 5.87
C ALA A 116 -7.79 -3.89 6.53
N PRO A 117 -8.06 -4.89 7.39
CA PRO A 117 -9.28 -4.96 8.17
C PRO A 117 -9.52 -3.71 9.03
N LEU A 118 -10.74 -3.17 8.98
CA LEU A 118 -11.17 -2.03 9.78
C LEU A 118 -11.68 -2.48 11.14
N ILE A 119 -10.78 -3.03 11.97
CA ILE A 119 -11.08 -3.53 13.32
C ILE A 119 -10.18 -2.85 14.35
N PRO A 120 -10.63 -2.73 15.62
CA PRO A 120 -9.76 -2.29 16.71
C PRO A 120 -8.50 -3.15 16.80
N ASN A 121 -7.40 -2.54 17.22
CA ASN A 121 -6.11 -3.20 17.43
C ASN A 121 -5.51 -3.87 16.17
N TRP A 122 -5.96 -3.50 14.96
CA TRP A 122 -5.42 -4.07 13.70
C TRP A 122 -3.89 -3.99 13.61
N GLU A 123 -3.29 -2.86 13.96
CA GLU A 123 -1.82 -2.72 13.94
C GLU A 123 -1.13 -3.74 14.85
N GLN A 124 -1.68 -3.98 16.05
CA GLN A 124 -1.14 -4.98 16.97
C GLN A 124 -1.29 -6.41 16.43
N ILE A 125 -2.38 -6.69 15.72
CA ILE A 125 -2.63 -7.98 15.05
C ILE A 125 -1.63 -8.18 13.91
N ALA A 126 -1.39 -7.15 13.10
CA ALA A 126 -0.41 -7.15 12.02
C ALA A 126 1.01 -7.37 12.57
N ASP A 127 1.40 -6.63 13.61
CA ASP A 127 2.72 -6.77 14.26
C ASP A 127 2.92 -8.17 14.85
N THR A 128 1.89 -8.73 15.49
CA THR A 128 1.92 -10.12 16.01
C THR A 128 2.17 -11.12 14.89
N THR A 129 1.51 -10.93 13.74
CA THR A 129 1.71 -11.78 12.56
C THR A 129 3.11 -11.61 11.97
N ILE A 130 3.60 -10.38 11.84
CA ILE A 130 4.95 -10.07 11.34
C ILE A 130 6.02 -10.71 12.23
N GLY A 131 5.90 -10.58 13.55
CA GLY A 131 6.84 -11.18 14.49
C GLY A 131 6.88 -12.70 14.41
N ALA A 132 5.73 -13.35 14.20
CA ALA A 132 5.67 -14.80 13.99
C ALA A 132 6.37 -15.21 12.68
N LEU A 133 6.12 -14.50 11.58
CA LEU A 133 6.78 -14.75 10.30
C LEU A 133 8.30 -14.52 10.38
N GLN A 134 8.75 -13.50 11.11
CA GLN A 134 10.17 -13.25 11.34
C GLN A 134 10.85 -14.44 12.03
N LYS A 135 10.27 -14.97 13.12
CA LYS A 135 10.79 -16.16 13.80
C LYS A 135 10.88 -17.38 12.88
N VAL A 136 9.94 -17.52 11.95
CA VAL A 136 9.98 -18.58 10.94
C VAL A 136 11.13 -18.36 9.96
N TYR A 137 11.30 -17.14 9.45
CA TYR A 137 12.36 -16.82 8.49
C TYR A 137 13.76 -16.89 9.09
N THR A 138 13.92 -16.60 10.38
CA THR A 138 15.20 -16.71 11.10
C THR A 138 15.49 -18.12 11.60
N GLY A 139 14.54 -19.05 11.47
CA GLY A 139 14.68 -20.43 11.93
C GLY A 139 14.51 -20.62 13.45
N GLU A 140 14.08 -19.58 14.17
CA GLU A 140 13.81 -19.63 15.61
C GLU A 140 12.56 -20.46 15.95
N ALA A 141 11.62 -20.60 15.02
CA ALA A 141 10.40 -21.39 15.21
C ALA A 141 9.95 -22.11 13.93
N LYS A 142 9.28 -23.27 14.11
CA LYS A 142 8.61 -23.96 13.00
C LYS A 142 7.35 -23.19 12.56
N PRO A 143 7.00 -23.17 11.25
CA PRO A 143 5.85 -22.43 10.75
C PRO A 143 4.54 -22.68 11.51
N GLU A 144 4.18 -23.95 11.69
CA GLU A 144 2.93 -24.32 12.35
C GLU A 144 2.88 -23.85 13.81
N ALA A 145 3.98 -23.99 14.57
CA ALA A 145 4.05 -23.58 15.96
C ALA A 145 4.00 -22.05 16.11
N ALA A 146 4.74 -21.32 15.28
CA ALA A 146 4.77 -19.87 15.29
C ALA A 146 3.39 -19.27 14.96
N LEU A 147 2.71 -19.82 13.94
CA LEU A 147 1.39 -19.33 13.53
C LEU A 147 0.29 -19.70 14.53
N LYS A 148 0.35 -20.88 15.17
CA LYS A 148 -0.57 -21.23 16.28
C LYS A 148 -0.41 -20.27 17.47
N GLU A 149 0.82 -19.91 17.80
CA GLU A 149 1.07 -18.95 18.88
C GLU A 149 0.57 -17.54 18.54
N ALA A 150 0.83 -17.09 17.30
CA ALA A 150 0.32 -15.82 16.80
C ALA A 150 -1.21 -15.78 16.86
N ALA A 151 -1.88 -16.86 16.43
CA ALA A 151 -3.34 -16.97 16.48
C ALA A 151 -3.88 -16.83 17.92
N ARG A 152 -3.30 -17.54 18.90
CA ARG A 152 -3.70 -17.41 20.32
C ARG A 152 -3.52 -16.00 20.86
N SER A 153 -2.43 -15.34 20.46
CA SER A 153 -2.15 -13.95 20.84
C SER A 153 -3.16 -12.99 20.21
N ILE A 154 -3.49 -13.17 18.93
CA ILE A 154 -4.50 -12.39 18.20
C ILE A 154 -5.89 -12.59 18.79
N ASP A 155 -6.28 -13.82 19.13
CA ASP A 155 -7.56 -14.10 19.80
C ASP A 155 -7.68 -13.34 21.13
N SER A 156 -6.57 -13.24 21.87
CA SER A 156 -6.53 -12.46 23.12
C SER A 156 -6.63 -10.96 22.87
N ILE A 157 -6.01 -10.43 21.80
CA ILE A 157 -6.12 -9.02 21.39
C ILE A 157 -7.56 -8.68 21.00
N LEU A 158 -8.23 -9.58 20.28
CA LEU A 158 -9.62 -9.40 19.84
C LEU A 158 -10.60 -9.38 21.02
N GLN A 159 -10.26 -10.03 22.15
CA GLN A 159 -11.06 -10.05 23.37
C GLN A 159 -10.92 -8.80 24.26
N GLN A 160 -9.94 -7.93 24.00
CA GLN A 160 -9.73 -6.68 24.77
C GLN A 160 -10.71 -5.54 24.41
N GLN A 161 -11.81 -5.90 23.73
CA GLN A 161 -12.87 -4.98 23.30
C GLN A 161 -14.00 -4.96 24.34
#